data_AF-A0A4R7J7C9-F1
#
_entry.id   AF-A0A4R7J7C9-F1
#
_cell.length_a   1.000
_cell.length_b   1.000
_cell.length_c   1.000
_cell.angle_alpha   90.00
_cell.angle_beta   90.00
_cell.angle_gamma   90.00
#
_symmetry.space_group_name_H-M   'P 1'
#
loop_
_entity.id
_entity.type
_entity.pdbx_description
1 polymer ?
#
loop_
_entity_poly.entity_id
_entity_poly.type
_entity_poly.pdbx_seq_one_letter_code
_entity_poly.pdbx_strand_id
1 'polypeptide(L)'
;MAPLIGTPSVWTLLIILALALLLFGGTRLAGLGKSTGKAIREFKEETRGLGNEGSGQTVSAPVEPGRTTEAGPVDAELVDPPKNPNNDR
;
A
#
# COMPACT_ATOMS: atom_id res chain seq x y z
N MET A 1 -35.07 7.09 27.12
CA MET A 1 -33.87 7.94 27.20
C MET A 1 -32.87 7.43 26.17
N ALA A 2 -32.95 7.89 24.92
CA ALA A 2 -32.08 7.44 23.84
C ALA A 2 -30.75 8.22 23.88
N PRO A 3 -29.57 7.57 23.74
CA PRO A 3 -28.32 8.28 23.63
C PRO A 3 -28.27 9.05 22.30
N LEU A 4 -28.30 10.37 22.38
CA LEU A 4 -28.15 11.32 21.27
C LEU A 4 -26.69 11.48 20.82
N ILE A 5 -25.94 10.38 20.74
CA ILE A 5 -24.66 10.44 20.02
C ILE A 5 -25.02 10.23 18.55
N GLY A 6 -25.39 11.35 17.91
CA GLY A 6 -25.58 11.40 16.47
C GLY A 6 -24.35 10.80 15.80
N THR A 7 -24.57 9.86 14.88
CA THR A 7 -23.51 9.35 14.04
C THR A 7 -22.78 10.55 13.42
N PRO A 8 -21.44 10.64 13.56
CA PRO A 8 -20.73 11.79 13.04
C PRO A 8 -21.03 11.89 11.55
N SER A 9 -21.54 13.05 11.13
CA SER A 9 -21.83 13.30 9.72
C SER A 9 -20.55 13.15 8.91
N VAL A 10 -20.66 12.74 7.65
CA VAL A 10 -19.52 12.58 6.72
C VAL A 10 -18.66 13.85 6.70
N TRP A 11 -19.30 15.03 6.79
CA TRP A 11 -18.61 16.32 6.90
C TRP A 11 -17.69 16.43 8.13
N THR A 12 -18.14 15.94 9.29
CA THR A 12 -17.34 15.92 10.51
C THR A 12 -16.13 15.00 10.36
N LEU A 13 -16.30 13.82 9.74
CA LEU A 13 -15.19 12.90 9.48
C LEU A 13 -14.14 13.52 8.56
N LEU A 14 -14.54 14.25 7.51
CA LEU A 14 -13.61 14.94 6.62
C LEU A 14 -12.80 16.02 7.35
N ILE A 15 -13.43 16.77 8.25
CA ILE A 15 -12.74 17.79 9.05
C ILE A 15 -11.69 17.12 9.96
N ILE A 16 -12.07 16.06 10.68
CA ILE A 16 -11.15 15.31 11.54
C ILE A 16 -9.99 14.73 10.72
N LEU A 17 -10.29 14.18 9.54
CA LEU A 17 -9.27 13.68 8.62
C LEU A 17 -8.31 14.79 8.20
N ALA A 18 -8.81 15.97 7.84
CA ALA A 18 -7.97 17.11 7.49
C ALA A 18 -7.05 17.54 8.65
N LEU A 19 -7.56 17.60 9.88
CA LEU A 19 -6.76 17.84 11.10
C LEU A 19 -5.70 16.75 11.31
N ALA A 20 -6.06 15.47 11.12
CA ALA A 20 -5.10 14.38 11.21
C ALA A 20 -4.01 14.49 10.13
N LEU A 21 -4.35 14.83 8.89
CA LEU A 21 -3.33 15.08 7.85
C LEU A 21 -2.43 16.27 8.18
N LEU A 22 -2.94 17.30 8.86
CA LEU A 22 -2.13 18.44 9.26
C LEU A 22 -1.13 18.08 10.38
N LEU A 23 -1.55 17.26 11.36
CA LEU A 23 -0.71 16.84 12.48
C LEU A 23 0.27 15.72 12.10
N PHE A 24 -0.20 14.71 11.37
CA PHE A 24 0.60 13.54 11.01
C PHE A 24 1.33 13.72 9.67
N GLY A 25 0.82 14.59 8.79
CA GLY A 25 1.28 14.72 7.41
C GLY A 25 0.73 13.63 6.48
N GLY A 26 0.56 13.95 5.20
CA GLY A 26 0.11 12.98 4.19
C GLY A 26 1.04 11.77 4.03
N THR A 27 2.36 11.98 4.13
CA THR A 27 3.36 10.92 3.93
C THR A 27 3.32 9.82 5.00
N ARG A 28 3.14 10.19 6.28
CA ARG A 28 3.05 9.21 7.38
C ARG A 28 1.78 8.39 7.29
N LEU A 29 0.65 9.05 7.02
CA LEU A 29 -0.65 8.38 6.89
C LEU A 29 -0.68 7.45 5.67
N ALA A 30 -0.11 7.88 4.54
CA ALA A 30 0.02 7.05 3.34
C ALA A 30 0.94 5.84 3.56
N GLY A 31 2.08 6.02 4.24
CA GLY A 31 3.00 4.93 4.57
C GLY A 31 2.36 3.86 5.46
N LEU A 32 1.68 4.28 6.54
CA LEU A 32 0.96 3.38 7.43
C LEU A 32 -0.24 2.71 6.74
N GLY A 33 -0.99 3.45 5.92
CA GLY A 33 -2.11 2.92 5.16
C GLY A 33 -1.69 1.89 4.11
N LYS A 34 -0.54 2.06 3.44
CA LYS A 34 -0.05 1.11 2.42
C LYS A 34 0.32 -0.24 3.03
N SER A 35 1.02 -0.24 4.16
CA SER A 35 1.42 -1.48 4.87
C SER A 35 0.23 -2.16 5.53
N THR A 36 -0.60 -1.41 6.26
CA THR A 36 -1.82 -1.93 6.91
C THR A 36 -2.83 -2.44 5.89
N GLY A 37 -3.02 -1.72 4.79
CA GLY A 37 -3.93 -2.10 3.71
C GLY A 37 -3.50 -3.39 3.01
N LYS A 38 -2.19 -3.62 2.82
CA LYS A 38 -1.66 -4.89 2.30
C LYS A 38 -2.00 -6.06 3.23
N ALA A 39 -1.76 -5.89 4.54
CA ALA A 39 -2.09 -6.91 5.54
C ALA A 39 -3.60 -7.21 5.60
N ILE A 40 -4.46 -6.19 5.60
CA ILE A 40 -5.93 -6.38 5.59
C ILE A 40 -6.38 -7.10 4.30
N ARG A 41 -5.76 -6.79 3.16
CA ARG A 41 -6.11 -7.42 1.89
C ARG A 41 -5.75 -8.89 1.87
N GLU A 42 -4.53 -9.23 2.28
CA GLU A 42 -4.07 -10.63 2.42
C GLU A 42 -4.98 -11.39 3.40
N PHE A 43 -5.25 -10.82 4.57
CA PHE A 43 -6.17 -11.39 5.55
C PHE A 43 -7.58 -11.64 4.98
N LYS A 44 -8.11 -10.70 4.19
CA LYS A 44 -9.42 -10.83 3.55
C LYS A 44 -9.43 -11.90 2.46
N GLU A 45 -8.35 -12.04 1.70
CA GLU A 45 -8.21 -13.07 0.67
C GLU A 45 -8.15 -14.47 1.31
N GLU A 46 -7.38 -14.65 2.37
CA GLU A 46 -7.30 -15.90 3.13
C GLU A 46 -8.62 -16.23 3.84
N THR A 47 -9.22 -15.25 4.51
CA THR A 47 -10.51 -15.42 5.22
C THR A 47 -11.66 -15.72 4.25
N ARG A 48 -11.63 -15.18 3.02
CA ARG A 48 -12.58 -15.55 1.96
C ARG A 48 -12.41 -16.99 1.52
N GLY A 49 -11.19 -17.53 1.50
CA GLY A 49 -10.96 -18.95 1.24
C GLY A 49 -11.60 -19.85 2.30
N LEU A 50 -11.66 -19.41 3.55
CA LEU A 50 -12.30 -20.11 4.66
C LEU A 50 -13.83 -19.92 4.72
N GLY A 51 -14.34 -18.79 4.23
CA GLY A 51 -15.76 -18.40 4.35
C GLY A 51 -16.59 -18.51 3.07
N ASN A 52 -16.01 -18.83 1.91
CA ASN A 52 -16.68 -18.73 0.61
C ASN A 52 -16.72 -20.03 -0.20
N GLU A 53 -17.31 -21.09 0.35
CA GLU A 53 -17.89 -22.20 -0.44
C GLU A 53 -19.18 -21.78 -1.20
N GLY A 54 -19.55 -20.49 -1.23
CA GLY A 54 -20.75 -20.05 -1.94
C GLY A 54 -20.86 -18.56 -2.16
N SER A 55 -20.15 -18.02 -3.15
CA SER A 55 -20.65 -17.00 -4.11
C SER A 55 -19.51 -16.32 -4.89
N GLY A 56 -19.56 -16.46 -6.22
CA GLY A 56 -19.36 -15.37 -7.18
C GLY A 56 -17.98 -14.73 -7.30
N GLN A 57 -17.14 -15.30 -8.18
CA GLN A 57 -15.98 -14.63 -8.76
C GLN A 57 -16.41 -13.40 -9.57
N THR A 58 -15.88 -12.23 -9.23
CA THR A 58 -15.63 -11.16 -10.21
C THR A 58 -14.14 -10.88 -10.22
N VAL A 59 -13.53 -11.31 -11.33
CA VAL A 59 -12.17 -10.97 -11.72
C VAL A 59 -12.08 -9.44 -11.88
N SER A 60 -11.16 -8.80 -11.17
CA SER A 60 -10.65 -7.49 -11.57
C SER A 60 -9.18 -7.62 -11.87
N ALA A 61 -8.86 -7.30 -13.12
CA ALA A 61 -7.57 -7.38 -13.76
C ALA A 61 -6.46 -6.63 -12.99
N PRO A 62 -5.18 -6.99 -13.18
CA PRO A 62 -4.05 -6.22 -12.66
C PRO A 62 -4.07 -4.82 -13.29
N VAL A 63 -4.36 -3.81 -12.48
CA VAL A 63 -3.98 -2.42 -12.80
C VAL A 63 -2.58 -2.27 -12.24
N GLU A 64 -1.58 -2.36 -13.10
CA GLU A 64 -0.18 -2.12 -12.80
C GLU A 64 0.00 -0.64 -12.37
N PRO A 65 0.31 -0.33 -11.10
CA PRO A 65 0.62 1.02 -10.67
C PRO A 65 2.14 1.11 -10.56
N GLY A 66 2.80 1.30 -11.70
CA GLY A 66 4.25 1.11 -11.83
C GLY A 66 4.94 2.04 -12.82
N ARG A 67 4.47 3.27 -13.03
CA ARG A 67 5.33 4.36 -13.54
C ARG A 67 5.30 5.53 -12.56
N THR A 68 6.17 5.45 -11.57
CA THR A 68 6.63 6.64 -10.86
C THR A 68 7.73 7.26 -11.70
N THR A 69 7.48 8.48 -12.17
CA THR A 69 8.47 9.40 -12.71
C THR A 69 9.73 9.39 -11.85
N GLU A 70 10.82 8.96 -12.46
CA GLU A 70 12.16 8.91 -11.92
C GLU A 70 12.66 10.34 -11.70
N ALA A 71 12.95 10.69 -10.45
CA ALA A 71 13.66 11.90 -10.07
C ALA A 71 15.05 11.49 -9.54
N GLY A 72 16.10 11.82 -10.29
CA GLY A 72 17.49 11.88 -9.79
C GLY A 72 18.43 10.74 -10.19
N PRO A 73 19.73 11.03 -10.43
CA PRO A 73 20.64 10.26 -11.28
C PRO A 73 21.15 8.96 -10.64
N VAL A 74 21.30 7.95 -11.50
CA VAL A 74 21.79 6.60 -11.20
C VAL A 74 23.32 6.53 -11.30
N ASP A 75 24.05 6.84 -10.23
CA ASP A 75 25.51 6.62 -10.20
C ASP A 75 26.00 6.17 -8.82
N ALA A 76 25.80 4.89 -8.52
CA ALA A 76 26.54 4.06 -7.55
C ALA A 76 26.04 2.62 -7.79
N GLU A 77 26.81 1.60 -8.14
CA GLU A 77 28.20 1.28 -7.86
C GLU A 77 28.59 0.20 -8.88
N LEU A 78 29.60 0.46 -9.72
CA LEU A 78 30.11 -0.54 -10.67
C LEU A 78 30.95 -1.56 -9.89
N VAL A 79 30.33 -2.64 -9.40
CA VAL A 79 31.09 -3.81 -8.93
C VAL A 79 31.30 -4.74 -10.12
N ASP A 80 32.44 -4.59 -10.80
CA ASP A 80 32.92 -5.60 -11.74
C ASP A 80 33.45 -6.83 -10.96
N PRO A 81 32.96 -8.06 -11.23
CA PRO A 81 33.57 -9.27 -10.70
C PRO A 81 34.97 -9.50 -11.32
N PRO A 82 35.91 -10.13 -10.57
CA PRO A 82 37.31 -10.23 -11.00
C PRO A 82 37.48 -11.07 -12.27
N LYS A 83 38.17 -10.50 -13.27
CA LYS A 83 38.60 -11.16 -14.51
C LYS A 83 39.59 -12.30 -14.19
N ASN A 84 39.18 -13.56 -14.42
CA ASN A 84 40.02 -14.74 -14.22
C ASN A 84 41.07 -14.86 -15.36
N PRO A 85 42.39 -14.76 -15.07
CA PRO A 85 43.44 -14.77 -16.09
C PRO A 85 43.82 -16.17 -16.62
N ASN A 86 43.17 -17.25 -16.17
CA ASN A 86 43.58 -18.62 -16.50
C ASN A 86 42.97 -19.21 -17.79
N ASN A 87 42.38 -18.39 -18.68
CA ASN A 87 41.78 -18.89 -19.93
C ASN A 87 42.64 -18.66 -21.19
N ASP A 88 43.88 -18.15 -21.05
CA ASP A 88 44.76 -17.83 -22.19
C ASP A 88 46.04 -18.71 -22.23
N ARG A 89 45.96 -20.00 -21.87
CA ARG A 89 47.06 -20.97 -22.05
C ARG A 89 46.64 -22.21 -22.81
#